data_AF-A0A941J1C1-F1
#
_entry.id   AF-A0A941J1C1-F1
#
_cell.length_a   1.000
_cell.length_b   1.000
_cell.length_c   1.000
_cell.angle_alpha   90.00
_cell.angle_beta   90.00
_cell.angle_gamma   90.00
#
_symmetry.space_group_name_H-M   'P 1'
#
loop_
_entity.id
_entity.type
_entity.pdbx_description
1 polymer ?
#
loop_
_entity_poly.entity_id
_entity_poly.type
_entity_poly.pdbx_seq_one_letter_code
_entity_poly.pdbx_strand_id
1 'polypeptide(L)'
;LPQNEMGRACMMELRKYGVDTSQIIYGGERLGIYFLETGAVARASKVVYDRAHSSFSSIQKGMINWEEVLKDASFFHWTGITPAVSQGAADACLEAIQVANRMGVTVSCDLNYRKNLWKYGKKASEVMPELVAGCDI
;
A
#
# COMPACT_ATOMS: atom_id res chain seq x y z
N LEU A 1 -8.35 4.56 5.16
CA LEU A 1 -8.50 4.02 6.54
C LEU A 1 -9.99 3.83 6.86
N PRO A 2 -10.39 2.91 7.76
CA PRO A 2 -11.78 2.85 8.19
C PRO A 2 -12.15 4.08 9.02
N GLN A 3 -13.43 4.47 9.01
CA GLN A 3 -13.93 5.60 9.80
C GLN A 3 -14.33 5.14 11.21
N ASN A 4 -13.34 4.72 11.99
CA ASN A 4 -13.50 4.28 13.38
C ASN A 4 -12.27 4.67 14.23
N GLU A 5 -12.33 4.37 15.53
CA GLU A 5 -11.26 4.74 16.48
C GLU A 5 -9.89 4.15 16.12
N MET A 6 -9.85 2.94 15.55
CA MET A 6 -8.59 2.33 15.10
C MET A 6 -7.99 3.09 13.91
N GLY A 7 -8.83 3.48 12.94
CA GLY A 7 -8.40 4.33 11.82
C GLY A 7 -7.92 5.71 12.28
N ARG A 8 -8.62 6.31 13.24
CA ARG A 8 -8.24 7.60 13.84
C ARG A 8 -6.90 7.49 14.57
N ALA A 9 -6.70 6.45 15.38
CA ALA A 9 -5.44 6.21 16.09
C ALA A 9 -4.26 6.03 15.12
N CYS A 10 -4.44 5.28 14.04
CA CYS A 10 -3.44 5.12 12.98
C CYS A 10 -3.05 6.46 12.35
N MET A 11 -4.04 7.29 11.99
CA MET A 11 -3.79 8.62 11.44
C MET A 11 -3.07 9.54 12.44
N MET A 12 -3.44 9.51 13.73
CA MET A 12 -2.76 10.30 14.77
C MET A 12 -1.31 9.88 14.97
N GLU A 13 -1.00 8.57 14.93
CA GLU A 13 0.37 8.10 15.04
C GLU A 13 1.22 8.53 13.83
N LEU A 14 0.66 8.55 12.61
CA LEU A 14 1.34 9.11 11.43
C LEU A 14 1.66 10.61 11.62
N ARG A 15 0.68 11.41 12.06
CA ARG A 15 0.88 12.85 12.32
C ARG A 15 1.94 13.12 13.37
N LYS A 16 2.04 12.28 14.40
CA LYS A 16 3.05 12.40 15.46
C LYS A 16 4.49 12.34 14.91
N TYR A 17 4.72 11.62 13.80
CA TYR A 17 6.02 11.57 13.12
C TYR A 17 6.17 12.60 12.00
N GLY A 18 5.25 13.58 11.89
CA GLY A 18 5.33 14.64 10.88
C GLY A 18 4.87 14.21 9.49
N VAL A 19 4.21 13.05 9.35
CA VAL A 19 3.63 12.63 8.07
C VAL A 19 2.38 13.45 7.79
N ASP A 20 2.30 14.09 6.62
CA ASP A 20 1.05 14.70 6.17
C ASP A 20 0.01 13.61 5.87
N THR A 21 -1.19 13.82 6.38
CA THR A 21 -2.32 12.88 6.34
C THR A 21 -3.52 13.47 5.62
N SER A 22 -3.38 14.66 5.01
CA SER A 22 -4.41 15.37 4.25
C SER A 22 -5.01 14.50 3.13
N GLN A 23 -4.18 13.66 2.51
CA GLN A 23 -4.56 12.78 1.39
C GLN A 23 -5.08 11.39 1.81
N ILE A 24 -5.27 11.12 3.11
CA ILE A 24 -5.84 9.85 3.57
C ILE A 24 -7.32 9.80 3.20
N ILE A 25 -7.69 8.85 2.32
CA ILE A 25 -9.08 8.51 2.05
C ILE A 25 -9.65 7.62 3.15
N TYR A 26 -10.93 7.85 3.50
CA TYR A 26 -11.66 7.02 4.45
C TYR A 26 -12.67 6.12 3.74
N GLY A 27 -12.80 4.88 4.20
CA GLY A 27 -13.69 3.88 3.59
C GLY A 27 -13.38 2.48 4.09
N GLY A 28 -14.20 1.50 3.68
CA GLY A 28 -14.13 0.13 4.16
C GLY A 28 -14.43 -0.02 5.65
N GLU A 29 -14.44 -1.26 6.13
CA GLU A 29 -14.99 -1.59 7.46
C GLU A 29 -13.95 -1.66 8.57
N ARG A 30 -12.72 -2.11 8.25
CA ARG A 30 -11.71 -2.43 9.27
C ARG A 30 -10.28 -2.10 8.90
N LEU A 31 -9.45 -1.91 9.91
CA LEU A 31 -8.00 -1.75 9.79
C LEU A 31 -7.35 -3.14 9.75
N GLY A 32 -6.36 -3.33 8.88
CA GLY A 32 -5.56 -4.55 8.90
C GLY A 32 -4.63 -4.56 10.09
N ILE A 33 -4.51 -5.71 10.77
CA ILE A 33 -3.69 -5.88 11.97
C ILE A 33 -2.73 -7.05 11.76
N TYR A 34 -1.64 -7.08 12.51
CA TYR A 34 -0.84 -8.28 12.70
C TYR A 34 -0.42 -8.40 14.16
N PHE A 35 -0.18 -9.63 14.59
CA PHE A 35 0.39 -9.94 15.90
C PHE A 35 1.84 -10.39 15.70
N LEU A 36 2.76 -9.79 16.44
CA LEU A 36 4.16 -10.16 16.44
C LEU A 36 4.52 -10.87 17.74
N GLU A 37 4.83 -12.15 17.63
CA GLU A 37 5.47 -12.90 18.70
C GLU A 37 6.98 -12.67 18.57
N THR A 38 7.54 -11.83 19.43
CA THR A 38 8.98 -11.55 19.43
C THR A 38 9.75 -12.83 19.74
N GLY A 39 10.71 -13.16 18.89
CA GLY A 39 11.61 -14.29 19.06
C GLY A 39 12.57 -14.09 20.24
N ALA A 40 13.18 -15.19 20.70
CA ALA A 40 14.22 -15.15 21.70
C ALA A 40 15.17 -16.35 21.54
N VAL A 41 16.47 -16.10 21.67
CA VAL A 41 17.53 -17.11 21.48
C VAL A 41 17.38 -17.79 20.12
N ALA A 42 17.09 -19.09 20.07
CA ALA A 42 16.95 -19.85 18.84
C ALA A 42 15.53 -19.80 18.24
N ARG A 43 14.53 -19.29 18.97
CA ARG A 43 13.15 -19.19 18.47
C ARG A 43 13.00 -17.91 17.65
N ALA A 44 12.73 -18.06 16.36
CA ALA A 44 12.46 -16.93 15.46
C ALA A 44 11.19 -16.16 15.87
N SER A 45 11.14 -14.88 15.48
CA SER A 45 9.91 -14.09 15.56
C SER A 45 8.86 -14.66 14.61
N LYS A 46 7.59 -14.61 15.03
CA LYS A 46 6.46 -15.08 14.22
C LYS A 46 5.45 -13.96 14.05
N VAL A 47 4.95 -13.82 12.84
CA VAL A 47 3.92 -12.83 12.50
C VAL A 47 2.64 -13.56 12.13
N VAL A 48 1.54 -13.20 12.80
CA VAL A 48 0.18 -13.66 12.47
C VAL A 48 -0.58 -12.49 11.87
N TYR A 49 -0.96 -12.60 10.60
CA TYR A 49 -1.61 -11.52 9.86
C TYR A 49 -3.15 -11.63 9.92
N ASP A 50 -3.80 -10.53 10.27
CA ASP A 50 -5.24 -10.32 10.21
C ASP A 50 -5.55 -9.05 9.41
N ARG A 51 -5.22 -9.10 8.11
CA ARG A 51 -5.30 -7.97 7.18
C ARG A 51 -6.28 -8.14 6.03
N ALA A 52 -6.90 -9.32 5.93
CA ALA A 52 -7.93 -9.59 4.92
C ALA A 52 -9.12 -8.65 5.14
N HIS A 53 -9.78 -8.26 4.04
CA HIS A 53 -10.95 -7.38 4.04
C HIS A 53 -10.75 -6.05 4.79
N SER A 54 -9.50 -5.59 4.91
CA SER A 54 -9.19 -4.26 5.43
C SER A 54 -9.55 -3.18 4.42
N SER A 55 -9.74 -1.95 4.89
CA SER A 55 -10.00 -0.77 4.03
C SER A 55 -9.00 -0.61 2.89
N PHE A 56 -7.73 -0.95 3.11
CA PHE A 56 -6.72 -0.91 2.06
C PHE A 56 -6.92 -2.02 1.03
N SER A 57 -7.32 -3.22 1.46
CA SER A 57 -7.58 -4.33 0.52
C SER A 57 -8.79 -4.11 -0.38
N SER A 58 -9.73 -3.25 0.02
CA SER A 58 -10.91 -2.89 -0.76
C SER A 58 -10.71 -1.70 -1.70
N ILE A 59 -9.52 -1.08 -1.73
CA ILE A 59 -9.22 0.03 -2.64
C ILE A 59 -9.44 -0.39 -4.09
N GLN A 60 -9.96 0.53 -4.90
CA GLN A 60 -10.19 0.36 -6.32
C GLN A 60 -9.50 1.48 -7.10
N LYS A 61 -9.24 1.22 -8.37
CA LYS A 61 -8.84 2.24 -9.34
C LYS A 61 -9.85 3.40 -9.35
N GLY A 62 -9.37 4.64 -9.46
CA GLY A 62 -10.21 5.84 -9.50
C GLY A 62 -10.72 6.33 -8.14
N MET A 63 -10.41 5.66 -7.03
CA MET A 63 -10.75 6.14 -5.69
C MET A 63 -9.85 7.28 -5.21
N ILE A 64 -8.66 7.45 -5.81
CA ILE A 64 -7.68 8.46 -5.42
C ILE A 64 -7.51 9.42 -6.58
N ASN A 65 -7.63 10.73 -6.29
CA ASN A 65 -7.23 11.76 -7.23
C ASN A 65 -5.70 11.91 -7.21
N TRP A 66 -5.02 11.05 -7.96
CA TRP A 66 -3.55 11.02 -7.98
C TRP A 66 -2.92 12.30 -8.50
N GLU A 67 -3.60 13.06 -9.36
CA GLU A 67 -3.09 14.35 -9.85
C GLU A 67 -3.00 15.37 -8.72
N GLU A 68 -3.98 15.39 -7.82
CA GLU A 68 -3.95 16.23 -6.62
C GLU A 68 -2.97 15.69 -5.57
N VAL A 69 -2.93 14.37 -5.36
CA VAL A 69 -2.02 13.75 -4.37
C VAL A 69 -0.56 13.96 -4.72
N LEU A 70 -0.22 13.87 -6.01
CA LEU A 70 1.16 14.00 -6.51
C LEU A 70 1.50 15.44 -6.89
N LYS A 71 0.57 16.37 -6.70
CA LYS A 71 0.83 17.80 -6.91
C LYS A 71 1.99 18.23 -6.01
N ASP A 72 2.97 18.88 -6.61
CA ASP A 72 4.19 19.35 -5.95
C ASP A 72 5.08 18.23 -5.35
N ALA A 73 4.76 16.95 -5.58
CA ALA A 73 5.59 15.83 -5.16
C ALA A 73 6.81 15.68 -6.09
N SER A 74 7.99 15.46 -5.51
CA SER A 74 9.20 15.13 -6.29
C SER A 74 9.39 13.61 -6.45
N PHE A 75 8.83 12.83 -5.53
CA PHE A 75 8.98 11.37 -5.48
C PHE A 75 7.66 10.69 -5.16
N PHE A 76 7.42 9.57 -5.84
CA PHE A 76 6.40 8.59 -5.51
C PHE A 76 7.07 7.26 -5.18
N HIS A 77 6.74 6.68 -4.02
CA HIS A 77 7.28 5.40 -3.58
C HIS A 77 6.16 4.38 -3.37
N TRP A 78 6.35 3.17 -3.89
CA TRP A 78 5.45 2.06 -3.65
C TRP A 78 6.22 0.76 -3.36
N THR A 79 5.53 -0.23 -2.78
CA THR A 79 6.15 -1.53 -2.46
C THR A 79 5.35 -2.68 -3.06
N GLY A 80 6.00 -3.79 -3.36
CA GLY A 80 5.39 -5.00 -3.89
C GLY A 80 4.35 -5.66 -2.97
N ILE A 81 4.23 -5.19 -1.71
CA ILE A 81 3.11 -5.56 -0.83
C ILE A 81 1.79 -5.03 -1.40
N THR A 82 1.77 -3.80 -1.94
CA THR A 82 0.56 -3.13 -2.44
C THR A 82 -0.17 -3.93 -3.51
N PRO A 83 0.44 -4.26 -4.66
CA PRO A 83 -0.25 -5.04 -5.70
C PRO A 83 -0.53 -6.48 -5.26
N ALA A 84 0.19 -7.01 -4.28
CA ALA A 84 -0.06 -8.34 -3.76
C ALA A 84 -1.32 -8.44 -2.88
N VAL A 85 -1.91 -7.32 -2.43
CA VAL A 85 -3.06 -7.34 -1.51
C VAL A 85 -4.36 -7.74 -2.22
N SER A 86 -4.65 -7.13 -3.36
CA SER A 86 -5.88 -7.33 -4.13
C SER A 86 -5.72 -6.78 -5.54
N GLN A 87 -6.60 -7.19 -6.45
CA GLN A 87 -6.62 -6.65 -7.82
C GLN A 87 -6.80 -5.13 -7.82
N GLY A 88 -7.74 -4.61 -7.03
CA GLY A 88 -7.97 -3.15 -6.96
C GLY A 88 -6.78 -2.38 -6.40
N ALA A 89 -5.99 -2.95 -5.48
CA ALA A 89 -4.74 -2.37 -5.01
C ALA A 89 -3.64 -2.38 -6.09
N ALA A 90 -3.56 -3.43 -6.90
CA ALA A 90 -2.67 -3.46 -8.05
C ALA A 90 -3.04 -2.41 -9.10
N ASP A 91 -4.33 -2.30 -9.43
CA ASP A 91 -4.83 -1.37 -10.44
C ASP A 91 -4.66 0.10 -9.99
N ALA A 92 -4.94 0.40 -8.72
CA ALA A 92 -4.72 1.73 -8.15
C ALA A 92 -3.22 2.09 -8.08
N CYS A 93 -2.35 1.11 -7.82
CA CYS A 93 -0.90 1.32 -7.85
C CYS A 93 -0.40 1.63 -9.26
N LEU A 94 -0.90 0.90 -10.27
CA LEU A 94 -0.58 1.17 -11.67
C LEU A 94 -1.05 2.56 -12.10
N GLU A 95 -2.26 2.96 -11.69
CA GLU A 95 -2.79 4.30 -11.93
C GLU A 95 -1.89 5.39 -11.33
N ALA A 96 -1.42 5.21 -10.10
CA ALA A 96 -0.50 6.13 -9.45
C ALA A 96 0.83 6.28 -10.21
N ILE A 97 1.43 5.15 -10.64
CA ILE A 97 2.67 5.13 -11.41
C ILE A 97 2.48 5.85 -12.75
N GLN A 98 1.38 5.57 -13.45
CA GLN A 98 1.06 6.23 -14.71
C GLN A 98 0.89 7.74 -14.54
N VAL A 99 0.25 8.19 -13.46
CA VAL A 99 0.07 9.63 -13.17
C VAL A 99 1.41 10.27 -12.81
N ALA A 100 2.20 9.65 -11.93
CA ALA A 100 3.53 10.11 -11.55
C ALA A 100 4.44 10.31 -12.79
N ASN A 101 4.47 9.33 -13.69
CA ASN A 101 5.23 9.41 -14.93
C ASN A 101 4.76 10.54 -15.85
N ARG A 102 3.44 10.77 -15.97
CA ARG A 102 2.90 11.90 -16.74
C ARG A 102 3.27 13.26 -16.14
N MET A 103 3.35 13.33 -14.81
CA MET A 103 3.66 14.56 -14.08
C MET A 103 5.17 14.78 -13.90
N GLY A 104 6.02 13.86 -14.36
CA GLY A 104 7.47 13.95 -14.19
C GLY A 104 7.94 13.74 -12.75
N VAL A 105 7.15 13.06 -11.93
CA VAL A 105 7.49 12.68 -10.55
C VAL A 105 8.32 11.40 -10.59
N THR A 106 9.48 11.38 -9.92
CA THR A 106 10.33 10.19 -9.86
C THR A 106 9.63 9.04 -9.12
N VAL A 107 9.59 7.86 -9.73
CA VAL A 107 8.96 6.67 -9.19
C VAL A 107 10.02 5.71 -8.65
N SER A 108 9.92 5.35 -7.38
CA SER A 108 10.77 4.32 -6.76
C SER A 108 9.94 3.13 -6.28
N CYS A 109 10.52 1.94 -6.32
CA CYS A 109 9.87 0.73 -5.84
C CYS A 109 10.74 -0.13 -4.91
N ASP A 110 10.12 -0.74 -3.90
CA ASP A 110 10.68 -1.89 -3.19
C ASP A 110 9.88 -3.15 -3.55
N LEU A 111 10.49 -4.10 -4.24
CA LEU A 111 9.82 -5.30 -4.72
C LEU A 111 9.24 -6.18 -3.60
N ASN A 112 9.82 -6.16 -2.39
CA ASN A 112 9.41 -6.86 -1.16
C ASN A 112 8.49 -8.08 -1.38
N TYR A 113 8.97 -9.10 -2.11
CA TYR A 113 8.11 -10.21 -2.52
C TYR A 113 7.64 -11.04 -1.32
N ARG A 114 6.32 -11.16 -1.16
CA ARG A 114 5.67 -11.96 -0.12
C ARG A 114 4.72 -12.98 -0.74
N LYS A 115 5.21 -14.21 -0.95
CA LYS A 115 4.45 -15.33 -1.53
C LYS A 115 3.03 -15.49 -0.95
N ASN A 116 2.87 -15.31 0.37
CA ASN A 116 1.62 -15.53 1.08
C ASN A 116 0.55 -14.45 0.87
N LEU A 117 0.85 -13.35 0.18
CA LEU A 117 -0.12 -12.27 -0.08
C LEU A 117 -0.94 -12.51 -1.36
N TRP A 118 -0.34 -13.11 -2.39
CA TRP A 118 -0.93 -13.32 -3.72
C TRP A 118 -2.04 -14.39 -3.72
N LYS A 119 -3.17 -14.06 -3.09
CA LYS A 119 -4.30 -14.98 -2.85
C LYS A 119 -5.55 -14.66 -3.68
N TYR A 120 -5.49 -13.64 -4.53
CA TYR A 120 -6.64 -13.17 -5.31
C TYR A 120 -6.69 -13.71 -6.75
N GLY A 121 -5.89 -14.74 -7.06
CA GLY A 121 -5.94 -15.44 -8.36
C GLY A 121 -4.93 -14.95 -9.41
N LYS A 122 -4.06 -13.98 -9.08
CA LYS A 122 -2.93 -13.55 -9.92
C LYS A 122 -1.59 -13.95 -9.31
N LYS A 123 -0.61 -14.18 -10.18
CA LYS A 123 0.80 -14.34 -9.81
C LYS A 123 1.53 -13.00 -9.93
N ALA A 124 2.58 -12.82 -9.12
CA ALA A 124 3.44 -11.64 -9.20
C ALA A 124 4.02 -11.40 -10.60
N SER A 125 4.35 -12.48 -11.33
CA SER A 125 4.85 -12.41 -12.71
C SER A 125 3.85 -11.84 -13.72
N GLU A 126 2.56 -11.84 -13.40
CA GLU A 126 1.51 -11.30 -14.27
C GLU A 126 1.25 -9.80 -14.02
N VAL A 127 1.74 -9.24 -12.92
CA VAL A 127 1.38 -7.89 -12.45
C VAL A 127 2.61 -6.99 -12.27
N MET A 128 3.66 -7.51 -11.63
CA MET A 128 4.84 -6.73 -11.29
C MET A 128 5.61 -6.18 -12.50
N PRO A 129 5.78 -6.89 -13.64
CA PRO A 129 6.56 -6.36 -14.77
C PRO A 129 6.05 -5.02 -15.30
N GLU A 130 4.73 -4.83 -15.38
CA GLU A 130 4.12 -3.58 -15.84
C GLU A 130 4.35 -2.44 -14.84
N LEU A 131 4.20 -2.71 -13.54
CA LEU A 131 4.44 -1.72 -12.49
C LEU A 131 5.91 -1.29 -12.45
N VAL A 132 6.83 -2.26 -12.52
CA VAL A 132 8.28 -2.01 -12.45
C VAL A 132 8.78 -1.28 -13.71
N ALA A 133 8.18 -1.52 -14.87
CA ALA A 133 8.53 -0.81 -16.11
C ALA A 133 8.30 0.72 -16.01
N GLY A 134 7.44 1.16 -15.08
CA GLY A 134 7.20 2.58 -14.82
C GLY A 134 8.00 3.16 -13.65
N CYS A 135 9.04 2.47 -13.16
CA CYS A 135 9.88 2.92 -12.05
C CYS A 135 11.25 3.40 -12.52
N ASP A 136 11.80 4.40 -11.85
CA ASP A 136 13.14 4.95 -12.05
C ASP A 136 14.18 4.29 -11.12
N ILE A 137 13.74 3.84 -9.92
CA ILE A 137 14.60 3.29 -8.84
C ILE A 137 14.02 1.98 -8.29
#